data_AF-A0A0F8YM87-F1
#
_entry.id   AF-A0A0F8YM87-F1
#
_cell.length_a   1.000
_cell.length_b   1.000
_cell.length_c   1.000
_cell.angle_alpha   90.00
_cell.angle_beta   90.00
_cell.angle_gamma   90.00
#
_symmetry.space_group_name_H-M   'P 1'
#
loop_
_entity.id
_entity.type
_entity.pdbx_description
1 polymer ?
#
loop_
_entity_poly.entity_id
_entity_poly.type
_entity_poly.pdbx_seq_one_letter_code
_entity_poly.pdbx_strand_id
1 'polypeptide(L)'
;MKFSEYQEKAWSTAIYENKGSNLSYVAEGLFGEAGEVSEVVKRTHRKEEVDPIRLTKELGDVLWYIAGICSELELSFEEVAHFTTTELYDAKYQLLTSIHLDRGTIKLGISVGKVLECIDSILYT
;
A
#
# COMPACT_ATOMS: atom_id res chain seq x y z
N MET A 1 10.11 -8.32 17.83
CA MET A 1 9.61 -6.94 17.94
C MET A 1 8.11 -7.02 17.83
N LYS A 2 7.37 -6.43 18.76
CA LYS A 2 5.90 -6.32 18.73
C LYS A 2 5.46 -5.23 17.74
N PHE A 3 4.19 -5.20 17.36
CA PHE A 3 3.66 -4.14 16.50
C PHE A 3 3.73 -2.76 17.15
N SER A 4 3.44 -2.67 18.45
CA SER A 4 3.67 -1.49 19.29
C SER A 4 5.13 -1.01 19.25
N GLU A 5 6.09 -1.90 19.57
CA GLU A 5 7.54 -1.60 19.50
C GLU A 5 7.99 -1.15 18.08
N TYR A 6 7.40 -1.74 17.02
CA TYR A 6 7.68 -1.34 15.64
C TYR A 6 7.13 0.06 15.35
N GLN A 7 5.89 0.35 15.74
CA GLN A 7 5.24 1.65 15.53
C GLN A 7 6.00 2.77 16.25
N GLU A 8 6.35 2.58 17.53
CA GLU A 8 7.18 3.52 18.28
C GLU A 8 8.52 3.78 17.59
N LYS A 9 9.18 2.72 17.12
CA LYS A 9 10.47 2.83 16.43
C LYS A 9 10.34 3.56 15.08
N ALA A 10 9.35 3.23 14.25
CA ALA A 10 9.10 3.93 12.99
C ALA A 10 8.82 5.42 13.26
N TRP A 11 7.96 5.71 14.24
CA TRP A 11 7.63 7.08 14.65
C TRP A 11 8.81 7.89 15.20
N SER A 12 9.77 7.22 15.84
CA SER A 12 11.03 7.83 16.30
C SER A 12 11.98 8.21 15.16
N THR A 13 11.90 7.51 14.02
CA THR A 13 12.71 7.79 12.82
C THR A 13 12.06 8.77 11.83
N ALA A 14 10.78 9.09 12.02
CA ALA A 14 10.03 9.98 11.15
C ALA A 14 10.46 11.44 11.30
N ILE A 15 10.97 12.02 10.20
CA ILE A 15 11.42 13.40 10.09
C ILE A 15 10.76 14.03 8.86
N TYR A 16 9.79 14.91 9.09
CA TYR A 16 9.10 15.72 8.08
C TYR A 16 8.39 16.91 8.74
N GLU A 17 7.98 17.89 7.94
CA GLU A 17 7.27 19.08 8.42
C GLU A 17 5.90 18.74 8.99
N ASN A 18 5.51 19.40 10.10
CA ASN A 18 4.21 19.25 10.74
C ASN A 18 3.84 17.83 11.22
N LYS A 19 4.85 16.99 11.54
CA LYS A 19 4.67 15.66 12.16
C LYS A 19 3.74 15.69 13.38
N GLY A 20 2.75 14.79 13.39
CA GLY A 20 1.60 14.79 14.30
C GLY A 20 0.40 15.61 13.80
N SER A 21 0.47 16.12 12.57
CA SER A 21 -0.60 16.88 11.89
C SER A 21 -0.48 16.87 10.36
N ASN A 22 0.27 15.91 9.78
CA ASN A 22 0.59 15.82 8.36
C ASN A 22 0.35 14.41 7.80
N LEU A 23 -0.90 13.95 7.95
CA LEU A 23 -1.38 12.70 7.38
C LEU A 23 -1.13 12.58 5.87
N SER A 24 -1.19 13.68 5.11
CA SER A 24 -0.94 13.69 3.67
C SER A 24 0.46 13.19 3.33
N TYR A 25 1.50 13.63 4.07
CA TYR A 25 2.88 13.20 3.83
C TYR A 25 3.03 11.67 3.92
N VAL A 26 2.49 11.05 4.97
CA VAL A 26 2.59 9.60 5.15
C VAL A 26 1.67 8.80 4.21
N ALA A 27 0.54 9.37 3.78
CA ALA A 27 -0.36 8.75 2.81
C ALA A 27 0.19 8.80 1.37
N GLU A 28 0.81 9.91 0.97
CA GLU A 28 1.49 10.07 -0.32
C GLU A 28 2.72 9.16 -0.40
N GLY A 29 3.51 9.08 0.68
CA GLY A 29 4.62 8.14 0.80
C GLY A 29 4.17 6.68 0.65
N LEU A 30 3.12 6.26 1.38
CA LEU A 30 2.55 4.91 1.25
C LEU A 30 2.18 4.57 -0.21
N PHE A 31 1.59 5.52 -0.93
CA PHE A 31 1.22 5.32 -2.33
C PHE A 31 2.43 5.14 -3.24
N GLY A 32 3.51 5.90 -3.00
CA GLY A 32 4.78 5.75 -3.71
C GLY A 32 5.40 4.35 -3.52
N GLU A 33 5.61 3.93 -2.28
CA GLU A 33 6.25 2.64 -1.98
C GLU A 33 5.40 1.43 -2.43
N ALA A 34 4.06 1.53 -2.37
CA ALA A 34 3.18 0.52 -2.95
C ALA A 34 3.35 0.41 -4.48
N GLY A 35 3.66 1.52 -5.16
CA GLY A 35 4.06 1.55 -6.56
C GLY A 35 5.41 0.85 -6.80
N GLU A 36 6.40 1.08 -5.95
CA GLU A 36 7.72 0.42 -6.01
C GLU A 36 7.61 -1.10 -5.81
N VAL A 37 6.81 -1.56 -4.84
CA VAL A 37 6.47 -3.00 -4.67
C VAL A 37 5.88 -3.57 -5.96
N SER A 38 4.95 -2.85 -6.61
CA SER A 38 4.35 -3.27 -7.88
C SER A 38 5.39 -3.32 -9.01
N GLU A 39 6.32 -2.36 -9.09
CA GLU A 39 7.42 -2.34 -10.05
C GLU A 39 8.34 -3.56 -9.93
N VAL A 40 8.63 -3.97 -8.69
CA VAL A 40 9.46 -5.15 -8.41
C VAL A 40 8.71 -6.45 -8.74
N VAL A 41 7.45 -6.58 -8.32
CA VAL A 41 6.64 -7.79 -8.52
C VAL A 41 6.29 -7.99 -10.00
N LYS A 42 5.99 -6.93 -10.77
CA LYS A 42 5.54 -7.08 -12.18
C LYS A 42 6.61 -7.67 -13.11
N ARG A 43 7.88 -7.74 -12.69
CA ARG A 43 8.96 -8.42 -13.42
C ARG A 43 8.67 -9.91 -13.66
N THR A 44 7.93 -10.54 -12.76
CA THR A 44 7.44 -11.93 -12.91
C THR A 44 6.64 -12.15 -14.20
N HIS A 45 5.87 -11.16 -14.67
CA HIS A 45 5.11 -11.25 -15.94
C HIS A 45 6.03 -11.42 -17.16
N ARG A 46 7.28 -10.95 -17.08
CA ARG A 46 8.30 -11.09 -18.13
C ARG A 46 9.17 -12.33 -17.96
N LYS A 47 8.86 -13.18 -16.97
CA LYS A 47 9.68 -14.33 -16.51
C LYS A 47 11.07 -13.91 -16.02
N GLU A 48 11.21 -12.66 -15.58
CA GLU A 48 12.40 -12.18 -14.90
C GLU A 48 12.34 -12.54 -13.41
N GLU A 49 13.51 -12.82 -12.80
CA GLU A 49 13.59 -13.06 -11.36
C GLU A 49 13.33 -11.77 -10.57
N VAL A 50 12.53 -11.88 -9.51
CA VAL A 50 12.33 -10.83 -8.51
C VAL A 50 13.59 -10.69 -7.67
N ASP A 51 14.04 -9.46 -7.47
CA ASP A 51 15.09 -9.16 -6.49
C ASP A 51 14.48 -9.20 -5.07
N PRO A 52 14.83 -10.20 -4.23
CA PRO A 52 14.24 -10.33 -2.90
C PRO A 52 14.76 -9.26 -1.93
N ILE A 53 15.96 -8.71 -2.17
CA ILE A 53 16.53 -7.65 -1.33
C ILE A 53 15.75 -6.36 -1.60
N ARG A 54 15.56 -6.01 -2.88
CA ARG A 54 14.74 -4.86 -3.25
C ARG A 54 13.30 -5.01 -2.79
N LEU A 55 12.65 -6.16 -3.01
CA LEU A 55 11.28 -6.38 -2.53
C LEU A 55 11.16 -6.25 -1.00
N THR A 56 12.14 -6.75 -0.25
CA THR A 56 12.18 -6.62 1.22
C THR A 56 12.30 -5.16 1.66
N LYS A 57 13.07 -4.34 0.92
CA LYS A 57 13.16 -2.89 1.15
C LYS A 57 11.80 -2.23 0.94
N GLU A 58 11.21 -2.34 -0.25
CA GLU A 58 10.00 -1.56 -0.56
C GLU A 58 8.80 -2.01 0.32
N LEU A 59 8.72 -3.30 0.69
CA LEU A 59 7.75 -3.78 1.69
C LEU A 59 8.02 -3.23 3.10
N GLY A 60 9.29 -3.05 3.46
CA GLY A 60 9.69 -2.40 4.71
C GLY A 60 9.28 -0.93 4.77
N ASP A 61 9.42 -0.21 3.66
CA ASP A 61 9.04 1.19 3.54
C ASP A 61 7.50 1.35 3.51
N VAL A 62 6.75 0.44 2.86
CA VAL A 62 5.28 0.33 3.00
C VAL A 62 4.86 0.14 4.47
N LEU A 63 5.48 -0.80 5.21
CA LEU A 63 5.17 -1.01 6.63
C LEU A 63 5.48 0.23 7.47
N TRP A 64 6.55 0.96 7.14
CA TRP A 64 6.94 2.19 7.82
C TRP A 64 5.88 3.28 7.64
N TYR A 65 5.36 3.49 6.42
CA TYR A 65 4.30 4.47 6.18
C TYR A 65 2.96 4.08 6.79
N ILE A 66 2.59 2.79 6.83
CA ILE A 66 1.39 2.34 7.54
C ILE A 66 1.51 2.63 9.04
N ALA A 67 2.66 2.36 9.67
CA ALA A 67 2.92 2.71 11.06
C ALA A 67 2.94 4.24 11.29
N GLY A 68 3.40 5.01 10.30
CA GLY A 68 3.32 6.47 10.27
C GLY A 68 1.88 6.98 10.27
N ILE A 69 1.00 6.44 9.41
CA ILE A 69 -0.43 6.74 9.37
C ILE A 69 -1.09 6.39 10.71
N CYS A 70 -0.77 5.22 11.29
CA CYS A 70 -1.30 4.84 12.60
C CYS A 70 -0.91 5.86 13.67
N SER A 71 0.33 6.35 13.66
CA SER A 71 0.82 7.34 14.62
C SER A 71 0.26 8.75 14.41
N GLU A 72 0.04 9.18 13.16
CA GLU A 72 -0.63 10.45 12.82
C GLU A 72 -2.12 10.47 13.22
N LEU A 73 -2.76 9.29 13.32
CA LEU A 73 -4.18 9.13 13.67
C LEU A 73 -4.44 8.58 15.09
N GLU A 74 -3.40 8.47 15.91
CA GLU A 74 -3.46 7.86 17.27
C GLU A 74 -4.04 6.42 17.30
N LEU A 75 -3.88 5.67 16.21
CA LEU A 75 -4.32 4.28 16.06
C LEU A 75 -3.23 3.30 16.53
N SER A 76 -3.64 2.17 17.10
CA SER A 76 -2.74 1.05 17.38
C SER A 76 -2.46 0.25 16.09
N PHE A 77 -1.18 0.17 15.70
CA PHE A 77 -0.77 -0.65 14.56
C PHE A 77 -1.04 -2.15 14.79
N GLU A 78 -1.04 -2.58 16.06
CA GLU A 78 -1.39 -3.95 16.46
C GLU A 78 -2.89 -4.23 16.22
N GLU A 79 -3.78 -3.29 16.55
CA GLU A 79 -5.22 -3.42 16.28
C GLU A 79 -5.53 -3.38 14.79
N VAL A 80 -4.88 -2.50 14.02
CA VAL A 80 -5.03 -2.43 12.54
C VAL A 80 -4.60 -3.75 11.88
N ALA A 81 -3.48 -4.33 12.33
CA ALA A 81 -3.03 -5.64 11.85
C ALA A 81 -4.03 -6.76 12.23
N HIS A 82 -4.58 -6.76 13.44
CA HIS A 82 -5.54 -7.77 13.89
C HIS A 82 -6.92 -7.64 13.23
N PHE A 83 -7.45 -6.44 13.06
CA PHE A 83 -8.74 -6.16 12.42
C PHE A 83 -8.82 -6.79 11.01
N THR A 84 -7.72 -6.64 10.26
CA THR A 84 -7.51 -7.24 8.94
C THR A 84 -7.61 -8.78 8.96
N THR A 85 -7.27 -9.43 10.09
CA THR A 85 -7.36 -10.90 10.24
C THR A 85 -8.71 -11.41 10.75
N THR A 86 -9.51 -10.55 11.41
CA THR A 86 -10.78 -10.97 12.05
C THR A 86 -12.02 -10.62 11.24
N GLU A 87 -12.09 -9.44 10.60
CA GLU A 87 -13.29 -9.03 9.86
C GLU A 87 -13.27 -9.43 8.37
N LEU A 88 -12.08 -9.51 7.73
CA LEU A 88 -11.97 -9.93 6.33
C LEU A 88 -12.11 -11.46 6.12
N TYR A 89 -12.26 -12.24 7.20
CA TYR A 89 -12.56 -13.67 7.10
C TYR A 89 -14.02 -13.98 6.78
N ASP A 90 -14.90 -12.97 6.80
CA ASP A 90 -16.18 -13.05 6.11
C ASP A 90 -15.92 -12.81 4.60
N ALA A 91 -15.80 -13.92 3.85
CA ALA A 91 -15.27 -13.99 2.47
C ALA A 91 -16.04 -13.16 1.40
N LYS A 92 -17.00 -12.36 1.83
CA LYS A 92 -17.84 -11.47 1.03
C LYS A 92 -17.14 -10.14 0.67
N TYR A 93 -16.13 -9.73 1.44
CA TYR A 93 -15.40 -8.46 1.23
C TYR A 93 -14.14 -8.57 0.35
N GLN A 94 -13.79 -9.76 -0.17
CA GLN A 94 -12.67 -9.93 -1.12
C GLN A 94 -12.92 -9.36 -2.53
N LEU A 95 -14.09 -8.79 -2.79
CA LEU A 95 -14.46 -8.15 -4.06
C LEU A 95 -14.73 -6.66 -3.86
N LEU A 96 -13.89 -5.84 -4.52
CA LEU A 96 -14.10 -4.41 -4.82
C LEU A 96 -13.88 -3.37 -3.69
N THR A 97 -12.63 -3.13 -3.33
CA THR A 97 -12.18 -1.76 -2.95
C THR A 97 -11.18 -1.21 -3.98
N SER A 98 -11.75 -0.76 -5.09
CA SER A 98 -11.10 0.07 -6.09
C SER A 98 -10.57 1.42 -5.52
N ILE A 99 -9.43 1.95 -6.02
CA ILE A 99 -8.75 3.26 -5.70
C ILE A 99 -9.68 4.48 -6.00
N HIS A 100 -9.46 5.79 -5.72
CA HIS A 100 -10.52 6.85 -5.80
C HIS A 100 -10.35 8.13 -6.70
N LEU A 101 -10.86 8.17 -7.96
CA LEU A 101 -10.79 9.37 -8.84
C LEU A 101 -11.95 10.36 -8.65
N ASP A 102 -11.65 11.53 -8.08
CA ASP A 102 -12.21 12.80 -8.55
C ASP A 102 -11.14 13.90 -8.44
N ARG A 103 -11.19 14.88 -9.34
CA ARG A 103 -10.19 15.96 -9.54
C ARG A 103 -8.74 15.54 -9.85
N GLY A 104 -8.35 14.24 -9.81
CA GLY A 104 -7.04 13.79 -10.31
C GLY A 104 -6.50 12.35 -10.09
N THR A 105 -7.12 11.41 -9.35
CA THR A 105 -6.45 10.16 -8.85
C THR A 105 -7.21 8.79 -8.97
N ILE A 106 -7.08 8.02 -10.07
CA ILE A 106 -7.83 6.78 -10.50
C ILE A 106 -8.79 6.03 -9.51
N LYS A 107 -10.04 5.68 -9.95
CA LYS A 107 -10.94 4.60 -9.43
C LYS A 107 -11.31 3.67 -10.58
N LEU A 108 -11.37 2.37 -10.32
CA LEU A 108 -11.83 1.36 -11.28
C LEU A 108 -12.85 0.41 -10.64
N GLY A 109 -14.13 0.74 -10.72
CA GLY A 109 -15.26 -0.12 -10.32
C GLY A 109 -15.60 -1.22 -11.33
N ILE A 110 -14.60 -1.75 -12.05
CA ILE A 110 -14.75 -2.78 -13.09
C ILE A 110 -13.78 -3.94 -12.84
N SER A 111 -14.11 -5.14 -13.33
CA SER A 111 -13.20 -6.29 -13.21
C SER A 111 -11.93 -6.09 -14.04
N VAL A 112 -10.80 -6.57 -13.51
CA VAL A 112 -9.48 -6.43 -14.13
C VAL A 112 -9.43 -6.96 -15.57
N GLY A 113 -10.22 -7.99 -15.90
CA GLY A 113 -10.33 -8.50 -17.27
C GLY A 113 -10.75 -7.44 -18.30
N LYS A 114 -11.74 -6.60 -17.99
CA LYS A 114 -12.16 -5.49 -18.87
C LYS A 114 -11.14 -4.36 -18.96
N VAL A 115 -10.28 -4.21 -17.96
CA VAL A 115 -9.17 -3.26 -17.99
C VAL A 115 -8.09 -3.76 -18.95
N LEU A 116 -7.78 -5.05 -18.89
CA LEU A 116 -6.80 -5.70 -19.77
C LEU A 116 -7.27 -5.71 -21.24
N GLU A 117 -8.53 -6.04 -21.53
CA GLU A 117 -9.09 -5.98 -22.89
C GLU A 117 -8.91 -4.59 -23.55
N CYS A 118 -9.14 -3.51 -22.79
CA CYS A 118 -8.91 -2.14 -23.27
C CYS A 118 -7.41 -1.85 -23.50
N ILE A 119 -6.53 -2.28 -22.58
CA ILE A 119 -5.07 -2.07 -22.71
C ILE A 119 -4.52 -2.84 -23.92
N ASP A 120 -4.92 -4.09 -24.11
CA ASP A 120 -4.48 -4.92 -25.22
C ASP A 120 -4.93 -4.35 -26.58
N SER A 121 -6.14 -3.77 -26.65
CA SER A 121 -6.65 -3.11 -27.86
C SER A 121 -5.86 -1.83 -28.27
N ILE A 122 -5.11 -1.24 -27.34
CA ILE A 122 -4.34 -0.01 -27.55
C ILE A 122 -2.85 -0.32 -27.79
N LEU A 123 -2.30 -1.33 -27.11
CA LEU A 123 -0.88 -1.69 -27.19
C LEU A 123 -0.52 -2.65 -28.33
N TYR A 124 -1.49 -3.38 -28.88
CA TYR A 124 -1.27 -4.41 -29.90
C TYR A 124 -2.10 -4.19 -31.17
N THR A 125 -1.98 -2.99 -31.74
CA THR A 125 -2.08 -2.80 -33.20
C THR A 125 -0.69 -2.95 -33.83
#